data_AF-A0A9P9S0T6-F1
#
_entry.id   AF-A0A9P9S0T6-F1
#
_cell.length_a   1.000
_cell.length_b   1.000
_cell.length_c   1.000
_cell.angle_alpha   90.00
_cell.angle_beta   90.00
_cell.angle_gamma   90.00
#
_symmetry.space_group_name_H-M   'P 1'
#
loop_
_entity.id
_entity.type
_entity.pdbx_description
1 polymer ?
#
loop_
_entity_poly.entity_id
_entity_poly.type
_entity_poly.pdbx_seq_one_letter_code
_entity_poly.pdbx_strand_id
1 'polypeptide(L)'
;MKRKNSNNLTGARKKPRVHLNEADSVYDQAKPYRLVTAKFPIDALTPEWSIGTNRPINEPHKRRLLQIFKESGVLRRDAEHRLQVACTKAQVQQMLNYLEQEGSQTQSAVGVSQSARQADVEFLSFENWSSVVGGKAELMAGNHRVEALKEYLRYSQSSEAERWWVCDIYDRDELPSHLHIKLRANREDTILPDNHGQIWTELATFSSNDEELFQGSNKEIENKMLKYLGLSGRVKFPVRRLVTLWKNKNWNLMITRWCQFPIGQATFNISTFEWMASRRIDDFWFAAFDQVIEVVSQIRSQFSFDVQLTDWKKLA
;
A
#
# COMPACT_ATOMS: atom_id res chain seq x y z
N MET A 1 75.27 -21.65 4.59
CA MET A 1 73.99 -22.37 4.85
C MET A 1 73.18 -21.56 5.87
N LYS A 2 72.34 -20.60 5.46
CA LYS A 2 70.86 -20.68 5.30
C LYS A 2 70.09 -21.35 6.44
N ARG A 3 69.36 -20.53 7.23
CA ARG A 3 67.92 -20.64 7.59
C ARG A 3 67.54 -19.43 8.48
N LYS A 4 67.04 -18.34 7.89
CA LYS A 4 65.62 -17.93 7.75
C LYS A 4 64.86 -17.80 9.09
N ASN A 5 64.86 -16.58 9.63
CA ASN A 5 63.80 -16.04 10.49
C ASN A 5 62.53 -15.83 9.66
N SER A 6 61.43 -16.46 10.06
CA SER A 6 60.09 -16.18 9.53
C SER A 6 59.36 -15.22 10.47
N ASN A 7 59.31 -13.95 10.07
CA ASN A 7 58.39 -12.97 10.63
C ASN A 7 56.95 -13.38 10.33
N ASN A 8 56.17 -13.64 11.37
CA ASN A 8 54.71 -13.68 11.32
C ASN A 8 54.19 -12.25 11.13
N LEU A 9 53.76 -11.93 9.91
CA LEU A 9 52.94 -10.75 9.64
C LEU A 9 51.47 -11.13 9.86
N THR A 10 50.90 -10.58 10.93
CA THR A 10 49.48 -10.57 11.25
C THR A 10 48.73 -9.78 10.16
N GLY A 11 48.15 -10.48 9.20
CA GLY A 11 47.19 -9.91 8.25
C GLY A 11 45.86 -9.61 8.94
N ALA A 12 45.75 -8.47 9.61
CA ALA A 12 44.47 -7.95 10.08
C ALA A 12 43.58 -7.67 8.87
N ARG A 13 42.55 -8.51 8.66
CA ARG A 13 41.47 -8.24 7.70
C ARG A 13 40.81 -6.92 8.08
N LYS A 14 41.14 -5.83 7.35
CA LYS A 14 40.42 -4.56 7.43
C LYS A 14 38.95 -4.83 7.08
N LYS A 15 38.07 -4.69 8.08
CA LYS A 15 36.62 -4.67 7.84
C LYS A 15 36.33 -3.56 6.82
N PRO A 16 35.58 -3.83 5.74
CA PRO A 16 35.21 -2.78 4.79
C PRO A 16 34.46 -1.69 5.56
N ARG A 17 34.85 -0.43 5.33
CA ARG A 17 34.11 0.73 5.83
C ARG A 17 32.69 0.64 5.25
N VAL A 18 31.71 0.41 6.12
CA VAL A 18 30.30 0.52 5.76
C VAL A 18 30.05 2.00 5.54
N HIS A 19 29.93 2.40 4.28
CA HIS A 19 29.46 3.74 3.94
C HIS A 19 27.98 3.82 4.33
N LEU A 20 27.61 4.92 4.99
CA LEU A 20 26.21 5.26 5.24
C LEU A 20 25.52 5.33 3.88
N ASN A 21 24.51 4.47 3.69
CA ASN A 21 23.66 4.52 2.52
C ASN A 21 22.47 5.41 2.88
N GLU A 22 22.58 6.69 2.56
CA GLU A 22 21.45 7.62 2.64
C GLU A 22 20.47 7.22 1.52
N ALA A 23 19.27 6.80 1.92
CA ALA A 23 18.21 6.41 1.00
C ALA A 23 17.02 7.33 1.22
N ASP A 24 16.57 7.96 0.15
CA ASP A 24 15.38 8.81 0.15
C ASP A 24 14.14 8.00 0.55
N SER A 25 13.19 8.64 1.24
CA SER A 25 11.90 8.01 1.55
C SER A 25 11.15 7.66 0.26
N VAL A 26 10.16 6.77 0.35
CA VAL A 26 9.31 6.45 -0.81
C VAL A 26 8.58 7.71 -1.30
N TYR A 27 8.18 8.59 -0.37
CA TYR A 27 7.52 9.85 -0.68
C TYR A 27 8.46 10.82 -1.40
N ASP A 28 9.73 10.89 -1.00
CA ASP A 28 10.72 11.73 -1.68
C ASP A 28 11.01 11.20 -3.09
N GLN A 29 11.13 9.89 -3.26
CA GLN A 29 11.29 9.25 -4.58
C GLN A 29 10.07 9.48 -5.49
N ALA A 30 8.87 9.55 -4.93
CA ALA A 30 7.62 9.76 -5.65
C ALA A 30 7.29 11.24 -5.92
N LYS A 31 7.96 12.17 -5.22
CA LYS A 31 7.71 13.62 -5.31
C LYS A 31 7.70 14.18 -6.73
N PRO A 32 8.58 13.75 -7.68
CA PRO A 32 8.54 14.24 -9.06
C PRO A 32 7.25 13.93 -9.82
N TYR A 33 6.52 12.89 -9.40
CA TYR A 33 5.28 12.42 -10.01
C TYR A 33 4.03 12.98 -9.31
N ARG A 34 4.20 13.77 -8.24
CA ARG A 34 3.09 14.39 -7.53
C ARG A 34 2.57 15.57 -8.34
N LEU A 35 1.33 15.48 -8.79
CA LEU A 35 0.63 16.51 -9.54
C LEU A 35 0.24 17.68 -8.65
N VAL A 36 -0.37 17.41 -7.49
CA VAL A 36 -0.86 18.45 -6.57
C VAL A 36 -1.10 17.89 -5.16
N THR A 37 -1.15 18.77 -4.17
CA THR A 37 -1.68 18.47 -2.83
C THR A 37 -2.96 19.29 -2.61
N ALA A 38 -4.10 18.64 -2.39
CA ALA A 38 -5.42 19.29 -2.35
C ALA A 38 -6.36 18.65 -1.32
N LYS A 39 -7.39 19.37 -0.88
CA LYS A 39 -8.53 18.78 -0.17
C LYS A 39 -9.35 17.99 -1.17
N PHE A 40 -9.52 16.69 -0.92
CA PHE A 40 -10.22 15.80 -1.83
C PHE A 40 -11.47 15.22 -1.14
N PRO A 41 -12.64 15.19 -1.81
CA PRO A 41 -13.84 14.59 -1.25
C PRO A 41 -13.68 13.07 -1.12
N ILE A 42 -13.91 12.53 0.08
CA ILE A 42 -13.64 11.12 0.37
C ILE A 42 -14.58 10.16 -0.37
N ASP A 43 -15.74 10.64 -0.82
CA ASP A 43 -16.70 9.84 -1.59
C ASP A 43 -16.34 9.75 -3.08
N ALA A 44 -15.47 10.65 -3.57
CA ALA A 44 -14.87 10.57 -4.90
C ALA A 44 -13.61 9.70 -4.95
N LEU A 45 -13.23 9.07 -3.83
CA LEU A 45 -12.15 8.10 -3.76
C LEU A 45 -12.69 6.68 -3.94
N THR A 46 -11.90 5.83 -4.61
CA THR A 46 -12.18 4.40 -4.73
C THR A 46 -11.05 3.57 -4.12
N PRO A 47 -11.35 2.54 -3.31
CA PRO A 47 -10.35 1.59 -2.84
C PRO A 47 -9.95 0.58 -3.94
N GLU A 48 -10.63 0.58 -5.08
CA GLU A 48 -10.30 -0.28 -6.22
C GLU A 48 -9.04 0.24 -6.90
N TRP A 49 -8.08 -0.66 -7.15
CA TRP A 49 -6.79 -0.32 -7.72
C TRP A 49 -6.69 -0.85 -9.15
N SER A 50 -6.12 -0.03 -10.03
CA SER A 50 -5.76 -0.47 -11.38
C SER A 50 -4.70 -1.57 -11.39
N ILE A 51 -3.86 -1.64 -10.36
CA ILE A 51 -2.79 -2.60 -10.20
C ILE A 51 -2.83 -3.18 -8.79
N GLY A 52 -2.97 -4.50 -8.69
CA GLY A 52 -3.00 -5.25 -7.43
C GLY A 52 -4.38 -5.23 -6.75
N THR A 53 -4.40 -5.53 -5.46
CA THR A 53 -5.65 -5.59 -4.66
C THR A 53 -5.45 -4.86 -3.34
N ASN A 54 -6.39 -3.99 -2.99
CA ASN A 54 -6.35 -3.24 -1.74
C ASN A 54 -6.58 -4.15 -0.53
N ARG A 55 -6.03 -3.75 0.61
CA ARG A 55 -6.22 -4.48 1.85
C ARG A 55 -7.69 -4.42 2.27
N PRO A 56 -8.29 -5.56 2.67
CA PRO A 56 -9.63 -5.53 3.24
C PRO A 56 -9.64 -4.68 4.51
N ILE A 57 -10.80 -4.11 4.80
CA ILE A 57 -10.98 -3.32 6.03
C ILE A 57 -10.79 -4.24 7.24
N ASN A 58 -9.86 -3.85 8.10
CA ASN A 58 -9.61 -4.51 9.37
C ASN A 58 -10.47 -3.81 10.42
N GLU A 59 -11.58 -4.45 10.79
CA GLU A 59 -12.56 -3.88 11.73
C GLU A 59 -11.98 -3.49 13.10
N PRO A 60 -11.11 -4.30 13.75
CA PRO A 60 -10.41 -3.86 14.96
C PRO A 60 -9.58 -2.57 14.78
N HIS A 61 -8.82 -2.48 13.68
CA HIS A 61 -8.00 -1.32 13.39
C HIS A 61 -8.84 -0.07 13.09
N LYS A 62 -9.91 -0.22 12.28
CA LYS A 62 -10.87 0.85 12.00
C LYS A 62 -11.50 1.38 13.29
N ARG A 63 -11.94 0.50 14.20
CA ARG A 63 -12.47 0.89 15.52
C ARG A 63 -11.45 1.66 16.36
N ARG A 64 -10.17 1.27 16.32
CA ARG A 64 -9.10 2.01 17.00
C ARG A 64 -8.92 3.42 16.40
N LEU A 65 -8.93 3.55 15.07
CA LEU A 65 -8.87 4.87 14.41
C LEU A 65 -10.07 5.74 14.77
N LEU A 66 -11.28 5.16 14.80
CA LEU A 66 -12.50 5.86 15.23
C LEU A 66 -12.37 6.39 16.66
N GLN A 67 -11.77 5.62 17.57
CA GLN A 67 -11.51 6.05 18.94
C GLN A 67 -10.51 7.22 18.98
N ILE A 68 -9.43 7.13 18.21
CA ILE A 68 -8.44 8.22 18.08
C ILE A 68 -9.12 9.49 17.57
N PHE A 69 -10.02 9.40 16.58
CA PHE A 69 -10.76 10.57 16.08
C PHE A 69 -11.65 11.21 17.14
N LYS A 70 -12.24 10.41 18.03
CA LYS A 70 -13.05 10.92 19.16
C LYS A 70 -12.20 11.59 20.24
N GLU A 71 -11.03 11.03 20.54
CA GLU A 71 -10.17 11.49 21.64
C GLU A 71 -9.27 12.66 21.25
N SER A 72 -8.70 12.62 20.04
CA SER A 72 -7.64 13.53 19.59
C SER A 72 -8.04 14.36 18.36
N GLY A 73 -9.23 14.13 17.80
CA GLY A 73 -9.68 14.76 16.57
C GLY A 73 -9.12 14.10 15.30
N VAL A 74 -9.56 14.59 14.14
CA VAL A 74 -9.18 14.05 12.82
C VAL A 74 -7.99 14.83 12.27
N LEU A 75 -6.82 14.19 12.22
CA LEU A 75 -5.57 14.80 11.75
C LEU A 75 -5.45 14.82 10.20
N ARG A 76 -6.50 15.24 9.51
CA ARG A 76 -6.59 15.20 8.02
C ARG A 76 -5.80 16.26 7.27
N ARG A 77 -5.19 17.24 7.97
CA ARG A 77 -4.33 18.30 7.39
C ARG A 77 -2.84 18.05 7.60
N ASP A 78 -2.49 17.20 8.56
CA ASP A 78 -1.12 16.88 8.89
C ASP A 78 -0.43 16.20 7.71
N ALA A 79 0.80 16.60 7.41
CA ALA A 79 1.60 16.04 6.33
C ALA A 79 1.81 14.53 6.50
N GLU A 80 2.02 14.06 7.74
CA GLU A 80 2.20 12.64 8.06
C GLU A 80 0.92 11.81 7.88
N HIS A 81 -0.23 12.49 7.80
CA HIS A 81 -1.54 11.86 7.71
C HIS A 81 -2.26 12.12 6.40
N ARG A 82 -1.61 12.69 5.40
CA ARG A 82 -2.18 12.84 4.06
C ARG A 82 -2.49 11.47 3.44
N LEU A 83 -3.57 11.42 2.66
CA LEU A 83 -3.87 10.25 1.85
C LEU A 83 -3.02 10.28 0.58
N GLN A 84 -2.67 9.10 0.09
CA GLN A 84 -1.97 8.97 -1.19
C GLN A 84 -3.01 8.56 -2.23
N VAL A 85 -3.13 9.34 -3.29
CA VAL A 85 -4.17 9.19 -4.33
C VAL A 85 -3.51 9.16 -5.71
N ALA A 86 -3.99 8.28 -6.58
CA ALA A 86 -3.57 8.23 -7.98
C ALA A 86 -4.73 8.56 -8.91
N CYS A 87 -4.49 9.44 -9.88
CA CYS A 87 -5.39 9.73 -10.99
C CYS A 87 -4.57 10.18 -12.21
N THR A 88 -5.23 10.41 -13.34
CA THR A 88 -4.54 10.87 -14.54
C THR A 88 -4.25 12.37 -14.47
N LYS A 89 -3.15 12.79 -15.09
CA LYS A 89 -2.82 14.20 -15.27
C LYS A 89 -3.93 15.01 -15.94
N ALA A 90 -4.61 14.41 -16.93
CA ALA A 90 -5.73 15.05 -17.63
C ALA A 90 -6.89 15.38 -16.68
N GLN A 91 -7.24 14.47 -15.77
CA GLN A 91 -8.29 14.70 -14.77
C GLN A 91 -7.92 15.83 -13.80
N VAL A 92 -6.67 15.87 -13.33
CA VAL A 92 -6.21 16.97 -12.47
C VAL A 92 -6.23 18.29 -13.23
N GLN A 93 -5.76 18.33 -14.48
CA GLN A 93 -5.77 19.55 -15.28
C GLN A 93 -7.20 20.06 -15.53
N GLN A 94 -8.15 19.16 -15.78
CA GLN A 94 -9.56 19.52 -15.92
C GLN A 94 -10.10 20.19 -14.66
N MET A 95 -9.77 19.66 -13.48
CA MET A 95 -10.16 20.24 -12.20
C MET A 95 -9.50 21.61 -11.96
N LEU A 96 -8.21 21.75 -12.28
CA LEU A 96 -7.50 23.03 -12.16
C LEU A 96 -8.11 24.10 -13.07
N ASN A 97 -8.42 23.75 -14.32
CA ASN A 97 -9.06 24.67 -15.26
C ASN A 97 -10.45 25.14 -14.76
N TYR A 98 -11.23 24.23 -14.13
CA TYR A 98 -12.50 24.59 -13.51
C TYR A 98 -12.32 25.61 -12.38
N LEU A 99 -11.34 25.39 -11.49
CA LEU A 99 -11.06 26.30 -10.38
C LEU A 99 -10.59 27.68 -10.85
N GLU A 100 -9.81 27.75 -11.92
CA GLU A 100 -9.39 29.02 -12.54
C GLU A 100 -10.59 29.80 -13.11
N GLN A 101 -11.56 29.11 -13.72
CA GLN A 101 -12.76 29.74 -14.25
C GLN A 101 -13.70 30.22 -13.15
N GLU A 102 -13.88 29.43 -12.08
CA GLU A 102 -14.69 29.78 -10.92
C GLU A 102 -14.09 30.97 -10.14
N GLY A 103 -12.76 30.97 -9.97
CA GLY A 103 -12.01 32.06 -9.36
C GLY A 103 -12.05 33.36 -10.17
N SER A 104 -12.03 33.26 -11.50
CA SER A 104 -12.15 34.42 -12.40
C SER A 104 -13.54 35.07 -12.36
N GLN A 105 -14.59 34.28 -12.08
CA GLN A 105 -15.96 34.80 -11.90
C GLN A 105 -16.15 35.48 -10.53
N THR A 106 -15.44 35.04 -9.49
CA THR A 106 -15.54 35.60 -8.14
C THR A 106 -14.66 36.84 -7.90
N GLN A 107 -13.58 37.03 -8.68
CA GLN A 107 -12.68 38.19 -8.56
C GLN A 107 -13.23 39.50 -9.15
N SER A 108 -14.43 39.50 -9.74
CA SER A 108 -15.08 40.74 -10.20
C SER A 108 -15.82 41.52 -9.09
N ALA A 109 -15.74 41.11 -7.81
CA ALA A 109 -16.55 41.73 -6.76
C ALA A 109 -15.86 42.11 -5.43
N VAL A 110 -14.61 41.72 -5.13
CA VAL A 110 -14.01 42.10 -3.82
C VAL A 110 -12.51 42.37 -3.93
N GLY A 111 -12.14 43.63 -3.64
CA GLY A 111 -10.75 44.08 -3.55
C GLY A 111 -10.00 43.41 -2.40
N VAL A 112 -8.82 42.87 -2.70
CA VAL A 112 -7.99 42.14 -1.74
C VAL A 112 -7.09 43.12 -0.97
N SER A 113 -7.42 43.31 0.31
CA SER A 113 -6.51 43.89 1.30
C SER A 113 -5.53 42.82 1.78
N GLN A 114 -4.24 43.03 1.55
CA GLN A 114 -3.16 42.20 2.09
C GLN A 114 -2.91 42.53 3.56
N SER A 115 -3.06 41.54 4.44
CA SER A 115 -2.31 41.54 5.70
C SER A 115 -2.03 40.10 6.16
N ALA A 116 -0.76 39.73 6.10
CA ALA A 116 -0.21 38.45 6.50
C ALA A 116 -0.19 38.27 8.03
N ARG A 117 -0.72 37.16 8.54
CA ARG A 117 -0.29 36.50 9.80
C ARG A 117 -0.57 35.00 9.69
N GLN A 118 0.50 34.18 9.77
CA GLN A 118 0.53 32.72 9.73
C GLN A 118 -0.23 32.10 8.55
N ALA A 119 0.50 31.77 7.48
CA ALA A 119 -0.07 31.08 6.33
C ALA A 119 -0.61 29.71 6.74
N ASP A 120 -1.89 29.65 7.13
CA ASP A 120 -2.74 28.53 6.79
C ASP A 120 -2.57 28.34 5.28
N VAL A 121 -1.77 27.34 4.89
CA VAL A 121 -1.63 26.99 3.48
C VAL A 121 -3.01 26.47 3.07
N GLU A 122 -3.81 27.36 2.49
CA GLU A 122 -5.13 27.02 2.03
C GLU A 122 -4.97 26.10 0.81
N PHE A 123 -5.11 24.79 1.07
CA PHE A 123 -5.10 23.79 0.01
C PHE A 123 -6.27 24.02 -0.94
N LEU A 124 -6.00 23.87 -2.24
CA LEU A 124 -7.03 23.83 -3.29
C LEU A 124 -8.12 22.84 -2.89
N SER A 125 -9.38 23.18 -3.17
CA SER A 125 -10.53 22.32 -2.89
C SER A 125 -10.96 21.60 -4.16
N PHE A 126 -10.95 20.27 -4.13
CA PHE A 126 -11.45 19.42 -5.22
C PHE A 126 -12.85 18.89 -4.91
N GLU A 127 -13.65 19.60 -4.11
CA GLU A 127 -15.00 19.19 -3.70
C GLU A 127 -15.92 18.87 -4.89
N ASN A 128 -15.80 19.63 -5.98
CA ASN A 128 -16.56 19.43 -7.22
C ASN A 128 -15.98 18.35 -8.15
N TRP A 129 -15.07 17.49 -7.67
CA TRP A 129 -14.41 16.47 -8.50
C TRP A 129 -15.42 15.59 -9.26
N SER A 130 -16.45 15.10 -8.56
CA SER A 130 -17.44 14.19 -9.16
C SER A 130 -18.24 14.86 -10.29
N SER A 131 -18.57 16.14 -10.18
CA SER A 131 -19.33 16.87 -11.21
C SER A 131 -18.45 17.34 -12.35
N VAL A 132 -17.20 17.70 -12.09
CA VAL A 132 -16.26 18.19 -13.10
C VAL A 132 -15.65 17.05 -13.91
N VAL A 133 -15.17 15.99 -13.24
CA VAL A 133 -14.39 14.92 -13.85
C VAL A 133 -15.23 13.68 -14.17
N GLY A 134 -16.30 13.41 -13.42
CA GLY A 134 -17.23 12.29 -13.69
C GLY A 134 -16.70 10.89 -13.34
N GLY A 135 -15.60 10.77 -12.60
CA GLY A 135 -15.00 9.48 -12.18
C GLY A 135 -14.35 9.54 -10.79
N LYS A 136 -13.95 8.39 -10.24
CA LYS A 136 -13.27 8.32 -8.93
C LYS A 136 -11.74 8.25 -9.07
N ALA A 137 -11.03 8.80 -8.09
CA ALA A 137 -9.58 8.68 -7.99
C ALA A 137 -9.18 7.48 -7.12
N GLU A 138 -8.09 6.79 -7.47
CA GLU A 138 -7.64 5.59 -6.76
C GLU A 138 -7.00 5.95 -5.42
N LEU A 139 -7.54 5.44 -4.32
CA LEU A 139 -6.96 5.60 -2.99
C LEU A 139 -5.82 4.60 -2.79
N MET A 140 -4.59 5.04 -3.03
CA MET A 140 -3.41 4.20 -2.87
C MET A 140 -3.17 3.80 -1.41
N ALA A 141 -3.32 4.74 -0.48
CA ALA A 141 -3.09 4.49 0.94
C ALA A 141 -4.03 5.27 1.86
N GLY A 142 -4.48 4.62 2.92
CA GLY A 142 -5.35 5.20 3.95
C GLY A 142 -6.81 4.77 3.89
N ASN A 143 -7.10 3.61 3.29
CA ASN A 143 -8.46 3.03 3.23
C ASN A 143 -9.15 2.98 4.61
N HIS A 144 -8.46 2.49 5.65
CA HIS A 144 -9.02 2.44 7.01
C HIS A 144 -9.31 3.82 7.60
N ARG A 145 -8.52 4.86 7.24
CA ARG A 145 -8.76 6.24 7.69
C ARG A 145 -10.02 6.82 7.06
N VAL A 146 -10.20 6.59 5.75
CA VAL A 146 -11.40 7.00 5.01
C VAL A 146 -12.65 6.31 5.57
N GLU A 147 -12.61 5.00 5.77
CA GLU A 147 -13.75 4.26 6.31
C GLU A 147 -14.04 4.63 7.78
N ALA A 148 -13.01 4.83 8.60
CA ALA A 148 -13.18 5.35 9.97
C ALA A 148 -13.79 6.75 9.98
N LEU A 149 -13.41 7.62 9.03
CA LEU A 149 -13.97 8.97 8.92
C LEU A 149 -15.44 8.92 8.48
N LYS A 150 -15.78 8.10 7.48
CA LYS A 150 -17.17 7.89 7.06
C LYS A 150 -18.04 7.43 8.22
N GLU A 151 -17.53 6.51 9.04
CA GLU A 151 -18.22 6.04 10.24
C GLU A 151 -18.34 7.14 11.30
N TYR A 152 -17.25 7.88 11.56
CA TYR A 152 -17.24 9.00 12.49
C TYR A 152 -18.27 10.08 12.14
N LEU A 153 -18.32 10.51 10.88
CA LEU A 153 -19.23 11.57 10.41
C LEU A 153 -20.70 11.17 10.50
N ARG A 154 -21.02 9.87 10.31
CA ARG A 154 -22.38 9.35 10.53
C ARG A 154 -22.80 9.47 12.00
N TYR A 155 -21.89 9.22 12.93
CA TYR A 155 -22.17 9.33 14.36
C TYR A 155 -22.26 10.78 14.85
N SER A 156 -21.43 11.67 14.31
CA SER A 156 -21.37 13.07 14.75
C SER A 156 -22.43 13.98 14.11
N GLN A 157 -23.27 13.46 13.21
CA GLN A 157 -24.25 14.24 12.43
C GLN A 157 -23.61 15.45 11.72
N SER A 158 -22.34 15.32 11.34
CA SER A 158 -21.59 16.41 10.70
C SER A 158 -22.07 16.64 9.27
N SER A 159 -21.90 17.87 8.79
CA SER A 159 -22.34 18.28 7.45
C SER A 159 -21.54 17.57 6.34
N GLU A 160 -22.11 17.54 5.14
CA GLU A 160 -21.42 17.01 3.95
C GLU A 160 -20.13 17.77 3.62
N ALA A 161 -20.06 19.06 3.99
CA ALA A 161 -18.87 19.89 3.87
C ALA A 161 -17.65 19.37 4.66
N GLU A 162 -17.84 18.42 5.58
CA GLU A 162 -16.75 17.80 6.34
C GLU A 162 -16.19 16.52 5.69
N ARG A 163 -16.74 16.09 4.55
CA ARG A 163 -16.41 14.82 3.88
C ARG A 163 -15.18 14.92 2.97
N TRP A 164 -14.09 15.47 3.48
CA TRP A 164 -12.83 15.64 2.75
C TRP A 164 -11.59 15.24 3.55
N TRP A 165 -10.49 14.98 2.84
CA TRP A 165 -9.16 14.75 3.40
C TRP A 165 -8.07 15.41 2.53
N VAL A 166 -6.97 15.90 3.10
CA VAL A 166 -5.82 16.39 2.29
C VAL A 166 -5.08 15.22 1.66
N CYS A 167 -4.99 15.22 0.33
CA CYS A 167 -4.38 14.16 -0.44
C CYS A 167 -3.13 14.66 -1.18
N ASP A 168 -2.08 13.84 -1.20
CA ASP A 168 -1.01 13.95 -2.19
C ASP A 168 -1.43 13.13 -3.41
N ILE A 169 -1.59 13.83 -4.55
CA ILE A 169 -2.16 13.28 -5.78
C ILE A 169 -1.04 13.03 -6.78
N TYR A 170 -0.85 11.79 -7.20
CA TYR A 170 0.20 11.37 -8.13
C TYR A 170 -0.36 11.07 -9.51
N ASP A 171 0.48 11.30 -10.52
CA ASP A 171 0.20 10.89 -11.89
C ASP A 171 0.25 9.36 -11.98
N ARG A 172 -0.92 8.75 -12.12
CA ARG A 172 -1.03 7.29 -12.22
C ARG A 172 -0.23 6.73 -13.40
N ASP A 173 -0.23 7.44 -14.51
CA ASP A 173 0.23 6.92 -15.80
C ASP A 173 1.77 7.10 -15.95
N GLU A 174 2.34 8.11 -15.30
CA GLU A 174 3.80 8.35 -15.28
C GLU A 174 4.52 7.76 -14.05
N LEU A 175 3.81 7.43 -12.96
CA LEU A 175 4.43 6.89 -11.75
C LEU A 175 4.97 5.47 -12.01
N PRO A 176 6.26 5.19 -11.75
CA PRO A 176 6.85 3.86 -11.93
C PRO A 176 6.17 2.79 -11.08
N SER A 177 5.99 1.58 -11.63
CA SER A 177 5.29 0.47 -10.97
C SER A 177 5.84 0.11 -9.58
N HIS A 178 7.15 0.27 -9.38
CA HIS A 178 7.76 0.00 -8.08
C HIS A 178 7.43 1.05 -7.01
N LEU A 179 7.17 2.31 -7.40
CA LEU A 179 6.70 3.34 -6.49
C LEU A 179 5.20 3.20 -6.23
N HIS A 180 4.41 2.82 -7.25
CA HIS A 180 3.00 2.44 -7.09
C HIS A 180 2.80 1.43 -5.97
N ILE A 181 3.55 0.32 -6.01
CA ILE A 181 3.39 -0.76 -5.03
C ILE A 181 3.87 -0.31 -3.65
N LYS A 182 4.99 0.43 -3.57
CA LYS A 182 5.52 0.92 -2.29
C LYS A 182 4.61 1.94 -1.59
N LEU A 183 4.07 2.90 -2.35
CA LEU A 183 3.12 3.88 -1.82
C LEU A 183 1.83 3.20 -1.34
N ARG A 184 1.35 2.18 -2.07
CA ARG A 184 0.19 1.37 -1.66
C ARG A 184 0.43 0.52 -0.41
N ALA A 185 1.64 -0.04 -0.29
CA ALA A 185 2.02 -0.87 0.85
C ALA A 185 2.11 -0.06 2.16
N ASN A 186 2.40 1.24 2.10
CA ASN A 186 2.35 2.15 3.24
C ASN A 186 3.06 1.59 4.51
N ARG A 187 4.27 1.03 4.31
CA ARG A 187 5.05 0.27 5.31
C ARG A 187 5.95 1.12 6.21
N GLU A 188 5.64 2.40 6.42
CA GLU A 188 6.40 3.16 7.43
C GLU A 188 6.14 2.60 8.83
N ASP A 189 7.16 2.68 9.69
CA ASP A 189 7.35 1.94 10.97
C ASP A 189 6.21 2.07 12.02
N THR A 190 5.14 2.81 11.72
CA THR A 190 4.01 3.13 12.60
C THR A 190 2.65 2.56 12.14
N ILE A 191 2.59 1.84 11.02
CA ILE A 191 1.32 1.36 10.43
C ILE A 191 1.23 -0.16 10.52
N LEU A 192 0.00 -0.69 10.68
CA LEU A 192 -0.31 -2.12 10.86
C LEU A 192 0.59 -3.00 9.97
N PRO A 193 1.42 -3.89 10.54
CA PRO A 193 2.34 -4.69 9.75
C PRO A 193 1.56 -5.60 8.82
N ASP A 194 2.03 -5.73 7.58
CA ASP A 194 1.47 -6.70 6.65
C ASP A 194 1.53 -8.11 7.19
N ASN A 195 0.47 -8.87 6.95
CA ASN A 195 0.50 -10.31 7.13
C ASN A 195 1.25 -10.97 5.96
N HIS A 196 1.59 -12.25 6.12
CA HIS A 196 2.34 -12.99 5.11
C HIS A 196 1.63 -13.04 3.75
N GLY A 197 0.28 -13.08 3.73
CA GLY A 197 -0.51 -13.16 2.51
C GLY A 197 -0.48 -11.86 1.72
N GLN A 198 -0.51 -10.72 2.40
CA GLN A 198 -0.37 -9.40 1.80
C GLN A 198 1.02 -9.22 1.17
N ILE A 199 2.07 -9.64 1.88
CA ILE A 199 3.44 -9.64 1.35
C ILE A 199 3.55 -10.53 0.10
N TRP A 200 2.87 -11.69 0.11
CA TRP A 200 2.82 -12.57 -1.06
C TRP A 200 2.10 -11.93 -2.24
N THR A 201 0.92 -11.32 -2.02
CA THR A 201 0.15 -10.66 -3.07
C THR A 201 0.93 -9.51 -3.71
N GLU A 202 1.64 -8.71 -2.92
CA GLU A 202 2.52 -7.66 -3.46
C GLU A 202 3.68 -8.24 -4.26
N LEU A 203 4.32 -9.30 -3.76
CA LEU A 203 5.37 -10.00 -4.49
C LEU A 203 4.87 -10.51 -5.85
N ALA A 204 3.69 -11.13 -5.88
CA ALA A 204 3.05 -11.58 -7.11
C ALA A 204 2.74 -10.41 -8.05
N THR A 205 2.28 -9.28 -7.51
CA THR A 205 1.98 -8.05 -8.28
C THR A 205 3.25 -7.43 -8.88
N PHE A 206 4.36 -7.43 -8.15
CA PHE A 206 5.65 -7.01 -8.70
C PHE A 206 6.09 -7.93 -9.84
N SER A 207 5.98 -9.25 -9.65
CA SER A 207 6.38 -10.22 -10.67
C SER A 207 5.51 -10.25 -11.91
N SER A 208 4.22 -9.91 -11.80
CA SER A 208 3.33 -9.83 -12.97
C SER A 208 3.63 -8.61 -13.84
N ASN A 209 4.21 -7.56 -13.25
CA ASN A 209 4.64 -6.36 -13.97
C ASN A 209 6.04 -6.51 -14.57
N ASP A 210 6.89 -7.35 -13.97
CA ASP A 210 8.24 -7.67 -14.44
C ASP A 210 8.60 -9.11 -14.06
N GLU A 211 8.49 -10.03 -15.03
CA GLU A 211 8.72 -11.46 -14.84
C GLU A 211 10.18 -11.79 -14.50
N GLU A 212 11.13 -10.93 -14.88
CA GLU A 212 12.56 -11.12 -14.64
C GLU A 212 13.00 -10.59 -13.25
N LEU A 213 12.13 -9.79 -12.61
CA LEU A 213 12.44 -9.10 -11.37
C LEU A 213 12.92 -10.06 -10.28
N PHE A 214 12.24 -11.18 -10.03
CA PHE A 214 12.59 -12.13 -8.97
C PHE A 214 13.22 -13.43 -9.49
N GLN A 215 14.05 -13.33 -10.51
CA GLN A 215 14.87 -14.44 -11.00
C GLN A 215 16.32 -14.37 -10.50
N GLY A 216 17.01 -15.52 -10.57
CA GLY A 216 18.42 -15.67 -10.22
C GLY A 216 18.70 -16.58 -9.02
N SER A 217 19.84 -16.35 -8.37
CA SER A 217 20.25 -17.06 -7.16
C SER A 217 19.37 -16.68 -5.96
N ASN A 218 19.32 -17.53 -4.95
CA ASN A 218 18.49 -17.28 -3.76
C ASN A 218 18.87 -15.96 -3.06
N LYS A 219 20.16 -15.61 -3.06
CA LYS A 219 20.66 -14.38 -2.42
C LYS A 219 20.25 -13.13 -3.20
N GLU A 220 20.26 -13.18 -4.53
CA GLU A 220 19.80 -12.08 -5.37
C GLU A 220 18.30 -11.83 -5.18
N ILE A 221 17.51 -12.91 -5.19
CA ILE A 221 16.07 -12.83 -4.97
C ILE A 221 15.77 -12.31 -3.55
N GLU A 222 16.46 -12.81 -2.52
CA GLU A 222 16.32 -12.34 -1.13
C GLU A 222 16.58 -10.82 -1.02
N ASN A 223 17.66 -10.33 -1.63
CA ASN A 223 18.00 -8.91 -1.64
C ASN A 223 16.96 -8.06 -2.39
N LYS A 224 16.47 -8.54 -3.54
CA LYS A 224 15.43 -7.85 -4.30
C LYS A 224 14.12 -7.82 -3.52
N MET A 225 13.69 -8.94 -2.94
CA MET A 225 12.48 -9.01 -2.08
C MET A 225 12.60 -8.05 -0.89
N LEU A 226 13.73 -8.04 -0.17
CA LEU A 226 13.97 -7.09 0.92
C LEU A 226 13.81 -5.63 0.47
N LYS A 227 14.41 -5.27 -0.68
CA LYS A 227 14.40 -3.90 -1.22
C LYS A 227 13.03 -3.45 -1.74
N TYR A 228 12.38 -4.29 -2.55
CA TYR A 228 11.14 -3.91 -3.23
C TYR A 228 9.92 -4.01 -2.32
N LEU A 229 9.91 -5.01 -1.44
CA LEU A 229 8.86 -5.18 -0.43
C LEU A 229 9.18 -4.40 0.87
N GLY A 230 10.33 -3.72 0.99
CA GLY A 230 10.64 -2.96 2.20
C GLY A 230 10.67 -3.80 3.48
N LEU A 231 11.10 -5.07 3.38
CA LEU A 231 11.11 -6.03 4.50
C LEU A 231 12.35 -5.90 5.40
N SER A 232 13.20 -4.90 5.17
CA SER A 232 14.46 -4.67 5.88
C SER A 232 14.32 -3.98 7.26
N GLY A 233 13.10 -3.90 7.81
CA GLY A 233 12.77 -3.22 9.08
C GLY A 233 12.96 -4.05 10.38
N ARG A 234 12.47 -3.53 11.51
CA ARG A 234 12.65 -4.13 12.87
C ARG A 234 11.96 -5.48 13.05
N VAL A 235 10.88 -5.76 12.32
CA VAL A 235 10.18 -7.05 12.35
C VAL A 235 10.89 -7.99 11.40
N LYS A 236 11.59 -9.00 11.94
CA LYS A 236 12.28 -10.02 11.15
C LYS A 236 11.27 -10.87 10.37
N PHE A 237 10.97 -10.50 9.13
CA PHE A 237 10.21 -11.33 8.22
C PHE A 237 11.08 -12.48 7.68
N PRO A 238 10.56 -13.72 7.58
CA PRO A 238 11.35 -14.88 7.14
C PRO A 238 11.54 -14.92 5.62
N VAL A 239 12.28 -13.95 5.06
CA VAL A 239 12.47 -13.80 3.60
C VAL A 239 13.04 -15.07 2.94
N ARG A 240 13.92 -15.82 3.63
CA ARG A 240 14.43 -17.09 3.09
C ARG A 240 13.31 -18.09 2.79
N ARG A 241 12.30 -18.19 3.66
CA ARG A 241 11.14 -19.06 3.42
C ARG A 241 10.29 -18.55 2.27
N LEU A 242 10.20 -17.22 2.11
CA LEU A 242 9.54 -16.59 0.97
C LEU A 242 10.21 -16.98 -0.34
N VAL A 243 11.54 -16.89 -0.41
CA VAL A 243 12.31 -17.32 -1.59
C VAL A 243 12.11 -18.80 -1.87
N THR A 244 12.12 -19.67 -0.85
CA THR A 244 11.87 -21.11 -1.02
C THR A 244 10.52 -21.39 -1.66
N LEU A 245 9.44 -20.81 -1.13
CA LEU A 245 8.10 -20.98 -1.67
C LEU A 245 7.95 -20.34 -3.05
N TRP A 246 8.54 -19.16 -3.26
CA TRP A 246 8.49 -18.43 -4.53
C TRP A 246 9.15 -19.22 -5.67
N LYS A 247 10.27 -19.89 -5.41
CA LYS A 247 10.97 -20.71 -6.42
C LYS A 247 10.29 -22.04 -6.68
N ASN A 248 9.47 -22.54 -5.76
CA ASN A 248 8.70 -23.75 -5.98
C ASN A 248 7.51 -23.42 -6.89
N LYS A 249 7.60 -23.74 -8.18
CA LYS A 249 6.59 -23.35 -9.19
C LYS A 249 5.16 -23.74 -8.82
N ASN A 250 4.97 -24.95 -8.31
CA ASN A 250 3.66 -25.48 -7.96
C ASN A 250 3.05 -24.73 -6.76
N TRP A 251 3.84 -24.61 -5.68
CA TRP A 251 3.40 -23.87 -4.50
C TRP A 251 3.27 -22.38 -4.76
N ASN A 252 4.12 -21.79 -5.61
CA ASN A 252 3.98 -20.40 -6.01
C ASN A 252 2.62 -20.16 -6.67
N LEU A 253 2.28 -20.96 -7.68
CA LEU A 253 1.00 -20.86 -8.36
C LEU A 253 -0.17 -21.04 -7.38
N MET A 254 -0.12 -22.06 -6.53
CA MET A 254 -1.18 -22.35 -5.57
C MET A 254 -1.34 -21.23 -4.54
N ILE A 255 -0.25 -20.74 -3.93
CA ILE A 255 -0.30 -19.65 -2.95
C ILE A 255 -0.79 -18.37 -3.60
N THR A 256 -0.35 -18.08 -4.83
CA THR A 256 -0.81 -16.90 -5.57
C THR A 256 -2.32 -16.96 -5.82
N ARG A 257 -2.85 -18.11 -6.28
CA ARG A 257 -4.31 -18.32 -6.41
C ARG A 257 -5.04 -18.20 -5.08
N TRP A 258 -4.50 -18.79 -4.01
CA TRP A 258 -5.07 -18.71 -2.66
C TRP A 258 -5.15 -17.26 -2.16
N CYS A 259 -4.08 -16.49 -2.32
CA CYS A 259 -3.99 -15.10 -1.83
C CYS A 259 -4.76 -14.08 -2.68
N GLN A 260 -5.41 -14.49 -3.78
CA GLN A 260 -6.38 -13.65 -4.50
C GLN A 260 -7.70 -13.46 -3.70
N PHE A 261 -7.90 -14.23 -2.64
CA PHE A 261 -9.09 -14.16 -1.79
C PHE A 261 -8.73 -13.62 -0.39
N PRO A 262 -9.58 -12.78 0.24
CA PRO A 262 -9.31 -12.26 1.57
C PRO A 262 -9.09 -13.34 2.65
N ILE A 263 -9.86 -14.43 2.61
CA ILE A 263 -9.63 -15.58 3.49
C ILE A 263 -8.24 -16.20 3.27
N GLY A 264 -7.77 -16.24 2.03
CA GLY A 264 -6.46 -16.79 1.72
C GLY A 264 -5.32 -15.90 2.20
N GLN A 265 -5.45 -14.59 2.01
CA GLN A 265 -4.50 -13.62 2.58
C GLN A 265 -4.43 -13.70 4.11
N ALA A 266 -5.58 -13.87 4.77
CA ALA A 266 -5.66 -13.94 6.22
C ALA A 266 -5.10 -15.25 6.81
N THR A 267 -5.16 -16.35 6.05
CA THR A 267 -4.77 -17.69 6.52
C THR A 267 -3.39 -18.14 6.01
N PHE A 268 -2.86 -17.52 4.96
CA PHE A 268 -1.53 -17.84 4.48
C PHE A 268 -0.50 -17.54 5.57
N ASN A 269 0.20 -18.60 6.00
CA ASN A 269 1.33 -18.52 6.90
C ASN A 269 2.55 -19.16 6.24
N ILE A 270 3.55 -18.34 5.94
CA ILE A 270 4.76 -18.77 5.25
C ILE A 270 5.49 -19.97 5.88
N SER A 271 5.47 -20.09 7.20
CA SER A 271 6.11 -21.21 7.90
C SER A 271 5.30 -22.49 7.76
N THR A 272 3.99 -22.38 7.88
CA THR A 272 3.06 -23.51 7.70
C THR A 272 3.09 -24.00 6.25
N PHE A 273 3.07 -23.09 5.28
CA PHE A 273 3.08 -23.44 3.86
C PHE A 273 4.44 -24.00 3.41
N GLU A 274 5.55 -23.46 3.90
CA GLU A 274 6.87 -24.08 3.69
C GLU A 274 6.90 -25.51 4.24
N TRP A 275 6.37 -25.70 5.45
CA TRP A 275 6.27 -27.02 6.05
C TRP A 275 5.40 -27.96 5.20
N MET A 276 4.22 -27.53 4.73
CA MET A 276 3.37 -28.33 3.84
C MET A 276 4.12 -28.72 2.57
N ALA A 277 4.80 -27.77 1.93
CA ALA A 277 5.61 -28.01 0.73
C ALA A 277 6.76 -28.99 0.97
N SER A 278 7.33 -28.99 2.17
CA SER A 278 8.40 -29.92 2.55
C SER A 278 7.93 -31.37 2.68
N ARG A 279 6.61 -31.60 2.91
CA ARG A 279 6.02 -32.93 3.05
C ARG A 279 5.80 -33.65 1.72
N ARG A 280 5.85 -32.93 0.58
CA ARG A 280 5.72 -33.48 -0.78
C ARG A 280 4.45 -34.31 -1.01
N ILE A 281 3.38 -34.00 -0.29
CA ILE A 281 2.03 -34.53 -0.50
C ILE A 281 1.16 -33.42 -1.09
N ASP A 282 1.69 -32.79 -2.14
CA ASP A 282 1.17 -31.56 -2.72
C ASP A 282 -0.27 -31.76 -3.21
N ASP A 283 -0.57 -32.88 -3.88
CA ASP A 283 -1.91 -33.19 -4.40
C ASP A 283 -2.99 -33.20 -3.31
N PHE A 284 -2.68 -33.70 -2.12
CA PHE A 284 -3.61 -33.70 -0.99
C PHE A 284 -3.93 -32.28 -0.54
N TRP A 285 -2.91 -31.43 -0.39
CA TRP A 285 -3.10 -30.03 0.01
C TRP A 285 -3.78 -29.22 -1.08
N PHE A 286 -3.39 -29.43 -2.33
CA PHE A 286 -3.91 -28.69 -3.46
C PHE A 286 -5.37 -29.02 -3.72
N ALA A 287 -5.76 -30.30 -3.62
CA ALA A 287 -7.17 -30.68 -3.68
C ALA A 287 -8.02 -29.97 -2.61
N ALA A 288 -7.50 -29.83 -1.39
CA ALA A 288 -8.20 -29.09 -0.33
C ALA A 288 -8.28 -27.59 -0.63
N PHE A 289 -7.19 -26.96 -1.08
CA PHE A 289 -7.20 -25.54 -1.46
C PHE A 289 -8.13 -25.27 -2.65
N ASP A 290 -8.09 -26.11 -3.68
CA ASP A 290 -8.91 -25.95 -4.89
C ASP A 290 -10.41 -26.03 -4.55
N GLN A 291 -10.81 -26.96 -3.69
CA GLN A 291 -12.22 -27.05 -3.23
C GLN A 291 -12.66 -25.77 -2.52
N VAL A 292 -11.83 -25.22 -1.63
CA VAL A 292 -12.17 -23.97 -0.95
C VAL A 292 -12.20 -22.80 -1.92
N ILE A 293 -11.20 -22.70 -2.82
CA ILE A 293 -11.13 -21.67 -3.86
C ILE A 293 -12.38 -21.72 -4.73
N GLU A 294 -12.83 -22.90 -5.15
CA GLU A 294 -14.03 -23.07 -5.97
C GLU A 294 -15.26 -22.49 -5.26
N VAL A 295 -15.49 -22.86 -4.01
CA VAL A 295 -16.63 -22.38 -3.21
C VAL A 295 -16.57 -20.87 -3.04
N VAL A 296 -15.43 -20.29 -2.63
CA VAL A 296 -15.34 -18.84 -2.42
C VAL A 296 -15.40 -18.06 -3.73
N SER A 297 -14.93 -18.64 -4.84
CA SER A 297 -15.06 -18.05 -6.18
C SER A 297 -16.52 -18.00 -6.62
N GLN A 298 -17.27 -19.08 -6.39
CA GLN A 298 -18.70 -19.12 -6.68
C GLN A 298 -19.44 -18.05 -5.87
N ILE A 299 -19.17 -17.95 -4.56
CA ILE A 299 -19.78 -16.92 -3.70
C ILE A 299 -19.45 -15.51 -4.21
N ARG A 300 -18.19 -15.22 -4.52
CA ARG A 300 -17.77 -13.93 -5.07
C ARG A 300 -18.49 -13.62 -6.38
N SER A 301 -18.59 -14.59 -7.29
CA SER A 301 -19.21 -14.39 -8.60
C SER A 301 -20.73 -14.19 -8.53
N GLN A 302 -21.42 -14.91 -7.64
CA GLN A 302 -22.88 -14.89 -7.54
C GLN A 302 -23.40 -13.74 -6.67
N PHE A 303 -22.67 -13.40 -5.61
CA PHE A 303 -23.14 -12.44 -4.60
C PHE A 303 -22.29 -11.17 -4.51
N SER A 304 -21.24 -11.04 -5.33
CA SER A 304 -20.25 -9.95 -5.23
C SER A 304 -19.70 -9.81 -3.81
N PHE A 305 -19.59 -10.93 -3.10
CA PHE A 305 -19.22 -10.98 -1.68
C PHE A 305 -17.89 -11.68 -1.50
N ASP A 306 -16.97 -11.01 -0.80
CA ASP A 306 -15.68 -11.56 -0.44
C ASP A 306 -15.71 -12.23 0.94
N VAL A 307 -15.58 -13.55 0.96
CA VAL A 307 -15.55 -14.34 2.19
C VAL A 307 -14.30 -13.97 3.02
N GLN A 308 -14.53 -13.47 4.23
CA GLN A 308 -13.46 -13.20 5.19
C GLN A 308 -13.34 -14.32 6.23
N LEU A 309 -12.20 -14.35 6.93
CA LEU A 309 -11.95 -15.32 8.01
C LEU A 309 -13.01 -15.23 9.12
N THR A 310 -13.55 -14.04 9.38
CA THR A 310 -14.62 -13.84 10.38
C THR A 310 -15.94 -14.44 9.96
N ASP A 311 -16.23 -14.52 8.65
CA ASP A 311 -17.46 -15.12 8.15
C ASP A 311 -17.34 -16.65 8.22
N TRP A 312 -16.16 -17.17 7.93
CA TRP A 312 -15.86 -18.60 8.07
C TRP A 312 -16.05 -19.08 9.51
N LYS A 313 -15.62 -18.30 10.50
CA LYS A 313 -15.82 -18.60 11.93
C LYS A 313 -17.28 -18.63 12.37
N LYS A 314 -18.21 -18.05 11.60
CA LYS A 314 -19.65 -18.11 11.88
C LYS A 314 -20.31 -19.35 11.29
N LEU A 315 -19.64 -20.02 10.35
CA LEU A 315 -20.11 -21.21 9.65
C LEU A 315 -19.56 -22.51 10.24
N ALA A 316 -18.48 -22.43 11.03
CA ALA A 316 -17.85 -23.54 11.74
C ALA A 316 -18.41 -23.66 13.17
#